data_AF-A0A2E2B2P9-F1
#
_entry.id   AF-A0A2E2B2P9-F1
#
_cell.length_a   1.000
_cell.length_b   1.000
_cell.length_c   1.000
_cell.angle_alpha   90.00
_cell.angle_beta   90.00
_cell.angle_gamma   90.00
#
_symmetry.space_group_name_H-M   'P 1'
#
loop_
_entity.id
_entity.type
_entity.pdbx_description
1 polymer ?
#
loop_
_entity_poly.entity_id
_entity_poly.type
_entity_poly.pdbx_seq_one_letter_code
_entity_poly.pdbx_strand_id
1 'polypeptide(L)'
;MRIITRKLHRAFAELDAYTDDQCRQYLKNIRQKKLRFSLRLILLPLLVTLLYFSIIPMAFAFCMDQLVASKAVDMGRDIVFYPILLTFLGIWWIGSGVVALLSRDILLGGELRELLNNQLQITRCRNCSYSLIGQQPIDGKLRCPECGTPTTLELLGITEDDLIPPA
;
A
#
# COMPACT_ATOMS: atom_id res chain seq x y z
N MET A 1 6.42 9.65 -8.92
CA MET A 1 7.13 9.02 -7.79
C MET A 1 7.46 10.08 -6.74
N ARG A 2 6.74 10.11 -5.61
CA ARG A 2 6.96 11.05 -4.49
C ARG A 2 7.34 10.32 -3.18
N ILE A 3 7.54 9.00 -3.22
CA ILE A 3 7.17 8.14 -2.07
C ILE A 3 8.36 7.63 -1.26
N ILE A 4 9.61 7.72 -1.72
CA ILE A 4 10.74 7.18 -0.94
C ILE A 4 11.30 8.19 0.08
N THR A 5 11.07 9.51 -0.08
CA THR A 5 11.70 10.52 0.79
C THR A 5 10.74 11.50 1.47
N ARG A 6 9.48 11.63 1.02
CA ARG A 6 8.50 12.43 1.75
C ARG A 6 7.82 11.61 2.83
N LYS A 7 7.95 12.09 4.06
CA LYS A 7 7.18 11.78 5.27
C LYS A 7 5.81 11.14 4.95
N LEU A 8 5.75 9.80 5.03
CA LEU A 8 4.56 8.99 4.72
C LEU A 8 3.30 9.45 5.46
N HIS A 9 3.45 9.98 6.68
CA HIS A 9 2.34 10.46 7.50
C HIS A 9 1.56 11.60 6.83
N ARG A 10 2.19 12.41 5.98
CA ARG A 10 1.55 13.54 5.28
C ARG A 10 0.68 13.13 4.09
N ALA A 11 0.60 11.83 3.80
CA ALA A 11 -0.31 11.30 2.78
C ALA A 11 -1.75 11.15 3.29
N PHE A 12 -1.95 11.27 4.61
CA PHE A 12 -3.24 11.08 5.28
C PHE A 12 -3.64 12.40 5.94
N ALA A 13 -4.67 13.04 5.41
CA ALA A 13 -5.18 14.31 5.96
C ALA A 13 -5.66 14.14 7.42
N GLU A 14 -6.04 12.92 7.80
CA GLU A 14 -6.47 12.57 9.14
C GLU A 14 -5.32 12.59 10.16
N LEU A 15 -4.08 12.43 9.69
CA LEU A 15 -2.89 12.49 10.54
C LEU A 15 -2.27 13.90 10.61
N ASP A 16 -2.75 14.86 9.82
CA ASP A 16 -2.20 16.22 9.79
C ASP A 16 -2.42 16.99 11.11
N ALA A 17 -3.30 16.51 11.99
CA ALA A 17 -3.53 17.07 13.32
C ALA A 17 -2.46 16.68 14.37
N TYR A 18 -1.66 15.64 14.10
CA TYR A 18 -0.66 15.11 15.04
C TYR A 18 0.74 15.58 14.67
N THR A 19 1.63 15.65 15.66
CA THR A 19 3.04 15.97 15.36
C THR A 19 3.74 14.78 14.68
N ASP A 20 4.84 15.06 13.97
CA ASP A 20 5.59 14.04 13.24
C ASP A 20 6.07 12.87 14.10
N ASP A 21 6.44 13.15 15.36
CA ASP A 21 6.96 12.15 16.29
C ASP A 21 5.85 11.21 16.76
N GLN A 22 4.66 11.77 17.01
CA GLN A 22 3.46 11.01 17.31
C GLN A 22 3.13 10.08 16.12
N CYS A 23 3.06 10.63 14.91
CA CYS A 23 2.82 9.84 13.71
C CYS A 23 3.85 8.69 13.54
N ARG A 24 5.14 8.93 13.83
CA ARG A 24 6.18 7.90 13.75
C ARG A 24 5.97 6.79 14.77
N GLN A 25 5.64 7.13 16.02
CA GLN A 25 5.43 6.14 17.07
C GLN A 25 4.14 5.33 16.83
N TYR A 26 3.08 5.97 16.33
CA TYR A 26 1.86 5.29 15.89
C TYR A 26 2.16 4.25 14.80
N LEU A 27 2.87 4.66 13.74
CA LEU A 27 3.25 3.78 12.64
C LEU A 27 4.18 2.65 13.10
N LYS A 28 5.04 2.89 14.09
CA LYS A 28 5.92 1.88 14.67
C LYS A 28 5.11 0.80 15.40
N ASN A 29 4.12 1.19 16.19
CA ASN A 29 3.23 0.28 16.93
C ASN A 29 2.38 -0.57 15.97
N ILE A 30 1.81 0.04 14.94
CA ILE A 30 1.06 -0.68 13.88
C ILE A 30 1.98 -1.68 13.16
N ARG A 31 3.19 -1.25 12.78
CA ARG A 31 4.14 -2.11 12.07
C ARG A 31 4.55 -3.33 12.91
N GLN A 32 4.72 -3.17 14.23
CA GLN A 32 5.05 -4.27 15.13
C GLN A 32 3.89 -5.27 15.29
N LYS A 33 2.65 -4.80 15.50
CA LYS A 33 1.47 -5.69 15.62
C LYS A 33 1.23 -6.49 14.33
N LYS A 34 1.48 -5.89 13.15
CA LYS A 34 1.12 -6.49 11.84
C LYS A 34 2.24 -7.24 11.10
N LEU A 35 3.50 -7.14 11.57
CA LEU A 35 4.64 -7.89 11.01
C LEU A 35 4.43 -9.42 11.01
N ARG A 36 3.55 -9.93 11.87
CA ARG A 36 3.15 -11.35 11.87
C ARG A 36 2.19 -11.75 10.75
N PHE A 37 1.58 -10.81 10.01
CA PHE A 37 0.37 -11.11 9.26
C PHE A 37 0.34 -10.77 7.77
N SER A 38 1.44 -10.74 7.02
CA SER A 38 1.22 -10.68 5.57
C SER A 38 2.28 -11.34 4.73
N LEU A 39 2.28 -12.68 4.79
CA LEU A 39 2.66 -13.49 3.64
C LEU A 39 2.02 -12.94 2.35
N ARG A 40 0.76 -12.44 2.40
CA ARG A 40 0.10 -11.79 1.26
C ARG A 40 0.86 -10.57 0.74
N LEU A 41 1.44 -9.75 1.61
CA LEU A 41 2.17 -8.53 1.22
C LEU A 41 3.52 -8.82 0.55
N ILE A 42 4.06 -10.02 0.73
CA ILE A 42 5.23 -10.52 -0.01
C ILE A 42 4.78 -11.30 -1.25
N LEU A 43 3.78 -12.17 -1.10
CA LEU A 43 3.30 -13.08 -2.13
C LEU A 43 2.65 -12.33 -3.31
N LEU A 44 1.88 -11.28 -3.04
CA LEU A 44 1.16 -10.56 -4.08
C LEU A 44 2.08 -9.75 -5.01
N PRO A 45 3.03 -8.90 -4.54
CA PRO A 45 3.96 -8.24 -5.45
C PRO A 45 4.84 -9.26 -6.18
N LEU A 46 5.21 -10.37 -5.52
CA LEU A 46 5.92 -11.47 -6.16
C LEU A 46 5.10 -12.10 -7.30
N LEU A 47 3.82 -12.39 -7.07
CA LEU A 47 2.92 -12.91 -8.09
C LEU A 47 2.74 -11.94 -9.27
N VAL A 48 2.56 -10.64 -9.00
CA VAL A 48 2.48 -9.60 -10.04
C VAL A 48 3.77 -9.54 -10.86
N THR A 49 4.94 -9.62 -10.22
CA THR A 49 6.21 -9.67 -10.96
C THR A 49 6.33 -10.94 -11.80
N LEU A 50 5.91 -12.09 -11.30
CA LEU A 50 5.92 -13.36 -12.04
C LEU A 50 5.02 -13.30 -13.27
N LEU A 51 3.80 -12.74 -13.13
CA LEU A 51 2.90 -12.51 -14.26
C LEU A 51 3.48 -11.54 -15.29
N TYR A 52 4.14 -10.47 -14.85
CA TYR A 52 4.83 -9.57 -15.76
C TYR A 52 5.95 -10.27 -16.54
N PHE A 53 6.73 -11.13 -15.86
CA PHE A 53 7.79 -11.93 -16.48
C PHE A 53 7.27 -12.96 -17.49
N SER A 54 6.06 -13.47 -17.34
CA SER A 54 5.49 -14.45 -18.28
C SER A 54 4.72 -13.79 -19.43
N ILE A 55 3.90 -12.78 -19.15
CA ILE A 55 3.00 -12.17 -20.14
C ILE A 55 3.77 -11.35 -21.17
N ILE A 56 4.77 -10.58 -20.77
CA ILE A 56 5.48 -9.65 -21.66
C ILE A 56 6.29 -10.38 -22.75
N PRO A 57 7.10 -11.40 -22.44
CA PRO A 57 7.80 -12.16 -23.48
C PRO A 57 6.84 -12.93 -24.40
N MET A 58 5.73 -13.45 -23.86
CA MET A 58 4.72 -14.14 -24.66
C MET A 58 4.04 -13.19 -25.66
N ALA A 59 3.66 -11.99 -25.21
CA ALA A 59 3.09 -10.97 -26.09
C ALA A 59 4.09 -10.50 -27.15
N PHE A 60 5.37 -10.37 -26.80
CA PHE A 60 6.43 -10.02 -27.74
C PHE A 60 6.65 -11.12 -28.78
N ALA A 61 6.76 -12.38 -28.36
CA ALA A 61 6.89 -13.52 -29.27
C ALA A 61 5.74 -13.57 -30.28
N PHE A 62 4.50 -13.42 -29.80
CA PHE A 62 3.32 -13.36 -30.67
C PHE A 62 3.38 -12.20 -31.67
N CYS A 63 3.83 -11.01 -31.25
CA CYS A 63 4.01 -9.86 -32.13
C CYS A 63 5.08 -10.13 -33.20
N MET A 64 6.19 -10.75 -32.81
CA MET A 64 7.26 -11.11 -33.73
C MET A 64 6.82 -12.16 -34.76
N ASP A 65 6.04 -13.16 -34.35
CA ASP A 65 5.48 -14.17 -35.26
C ASP A 65 4.61 -13.51 -36.34
N GLN A 66 3.79 -12.52 -35.98
CA GLN A 66 2.96 -11.77 -36.94
C GLN A 66 3.81 -10.93 -37.89
N LEU A 67 4.87 -10.29 -37.38
CA LEU A 67 5.78 -9.49 -38.22
C LEU A 67 6.53 -10.37 -39.22
N VAL A 68 7.00 -11.54 -38.80
CA VAL A 68 7.66 -12.52 -39.68
C VAL A 68 6.67 -13.07 -40.71
N ALA A 69 5.45 -13.41 -40.30
CA ALA A 69 4.41 -13.89 -41.22
C ALA A 69 4.05 -12.86 -42.30
N SER A 70 4.08 -11.57 -41.96
CA SER A 70 3.87 -10.48 -42.93
C SER A 70 5.06 -10.21 -43.86
N LYS A 71 6.19 -10.93 -43.68
CA LYS A 71 7.47 -10.71 -44.39
C LYS A 71 8.04 -9.30 -44.21
N ALA A 72 7.63 -8.59 -43.16
CA ALA A 72 8.14 -7.27 -42.85
C ALA A 72 9.58 -7.32 -42.29
N VAL A 73 9.98 -8.49 -41.74
CA VAL A 73 11.28 -8.71 -41.10
C VAL A 73 11.77 -10.12 -41.44
N ASP A 74 13.01 -10.26 -41.90
CA ASP A 74 13.63 -11.56 -42.18
C ASP A 74 14.58 -11.97 -41.03
N MET A 75 14.14 -12.93 -40.21
CA MET A 75 14.88 -13.41 -39.03
C MET A 75 16.19 -14.09 -39.46
N GLY A 76 17.30 -13.36 -39.36
CA GLY A 76 18.65 -13.89 -39.57
C GLY A 76 19.49 -13.14 -40.59
N ARG A 77 18.87 -12.28 -41.42
CA ARG A 77 19.59 -11.46 -42.40
C ARG A 77 19.53 -9.97 -42.11
N ASP A 78 18.44 -9.52 -41.49
CA ASP A 78 18.26 -8.11 -41.17
C ASP A 78 19.03 -7.72 -39.92
N ILE A 79 20.05 -6.88 -40.12
CA ILE A 79 20.86 -6.27 -39.05
C ILE A 79 20.00 -5.45 -38.06
N VAL A 80 18.79 -5.07 -38.48
CA VAL A 80 17.79 -4.29 -37.71
C VAL A 80 17.11 -5.13 -36.64
N PHE A 81 17.12 -6.46 -36.75
CA PHE A 81 16.47 -7.33 -35.76
C PHE A 81 17.16 -7.28 -34.38
N TYR A 82 18.49 -7.36 -34.36
CA TYR A 82 19.28 -7.37 -33.13
C TYR A 82 19.09 -6.14 -32.24
N PRO A 83 19.10 -4.88 -32.74
CA PRO A 83 18.86 -3.71 -31.90
C PRO A 83 17.42 -3.69 -31.35
N ILE A 84 16.43 -4.15 -32.10
CA ILE A 84 15.04 -4.26 -31.61
C ILE A 84 14.99 -5.24 -30.43
N LEU A 85 15.57 -6.44 -30.59
CA LEU A 85 15.61 -7.45 -29.54
C LEU A 85 16.35 -6.96 -28.28
N LEU A 86 17.52 -6.34 -28.46
CA LEU A 86 18.29 -5.76 -27.34
C LEU A 86 17.53 -4.64 -26.63
N THR A 87 16.85 -3.77 -27.40
CA THR A 87 16.03 -2.69 -26.84
C THR A 87 14.87 -3.27 -26.04
N PHE A 88 14.19 -4.29 -26.56
CA PHE A 88 13.12 -4.98 -25.86
C PHE A 88 13.61 -5.62 -24.55
N LEU A 89 14.72 -6.36 -24.58
CA LEU A 89 15.32 -6.96 -23.39
C LEU A 89 15.70 -5.91 -22.34
N GLY A 90 16.27 -4.78 -22.78
CA GLY A 90 16.59 -3.65 -21.89
C GLY A 90 15.35 -3.05 -21.22
N ILE A 91 14.30 -2.78 -22.00
CA ILE A 91 13.02 -2.25 -21.48
C ILE A 91 12.36 -3.26 -20.55
N TRP A 92 12.35 -4.55 -20.90
CA TRP A 92 11.77 -5.60 -20.08
C TRP A 92 12.49 -5.73 -18.74
N TRP A 93 13.82 -5.71 -18.73
CA TRP A 93 14.62 -5.77 -17.52
C TRP A 93 14.36 -4.57 -16.61
N ILE A 94 14.42 -3.35 -17.15
CA ILE A 94 14.18 -2.12 -16.39
C ILE A 94 12.71 -2.06 -15.91
N GLY A 95 11.78 -2.40 -16.79
CA GLY A 95 10.36 -2.43 -16.52
C GLY A 95 10.00 -3.36 -15.38
N SER A 96 10.66 -4.52 -15.28
CA SER A 96 10.45 -5.47 -14.17
C SER A 96 10.76 -4.86 -12.80
N GLY A 97 11.86 -4.11 -12.68
CA GLY A 97 12.24 -3.42 -11.45
C GLY A 97 11.25 -2.31 -11.08
N VAL A 98 10.79 -1.55 -12.06
CA VAL A 98 9.77 -0.50 -11.85
C VAL A 98 8.44 -1.10 -11.40
N VAL A 99 7.97 -2.16 -12.06
CA VAL A 99 6.73 -2.87 -11.70
C VAL A 99 6.81 -3.45 -10.30
N ALA A 100 7.95 -4.06 -9.93
CA ALA A 100 8.16 -4.58 -8.58
C ALA A 100 8.09 -3.49 -7.50
N LEU A 101 8.70 -2.33 -7.75
CA LEU A 101 8.68 -1.20 -6.82
C LEU A 101 7.28 -0.60 -6.70
N LEU A 102 6.58 -0.39 -7.83
CA LEU A 102 5.24 0.19 -7.84
C LEU A 102 4.20 -0.75 -7.22
N SER A 103 4.26 -2.05 -7.51
CA SER A 103 3.33 -3.02 -6.93
C SER A 103 3.47 -3.06 -5.41
N ARG A 104 4.70 -3.10 -4.90
CA ARG A 104 4.98 -3.02 -3.47
C ARG A 104 4.39 -1.75 -2.85
N ASP A 105 4.55 -0.61 -3.50
CA ASP A 105 4.13 0.68 -2.98
C ASP A 105 2.59 0.82 -2.94
N ILE A 106 1.91 0.44 -4.03
CA ILE A 106 0.46 0.47 -4.12
C ILE A 106 -0.17 -0.47 -3.07
N LEU A 107 0.41 -1.65 -2.87
CA LEU A 107 -0.12 -2.63 -1.91
C LEU A 107 0.11 -2.20 -0.47
N LEU A 108 1.31 -1.69 -0.15
CA LEU A 108 1.60 -1.13 1.16
C LEU A 108 0.68 0.06 1.46
N GLY A 109 0.48 0.96 0.49
CA GLY A 109 -0.40 2.11 0.63
C GLY A 109 -1.86 1.71 0.81
N GLY A 110 -2.33 0.73 0.03
CA GLY A 110 -3.70 0.22 0.11
C GLY A 110 -4.02 -0.41 1.47
N GLU A 111 -3.17 -1.35 1.92
CA GLU A 111 -3.36 -1.98 3.23
C GLU A 111 -3.27 -0.97 4.38
N LEU A 112 -2.34 -0.02 4.31
CA LEU A 112 -2.18 0.99 5.36
C LEU A 112 -3.40 1.92 5.42
N ARG A 113 -3.97 2.27 4.25
CA ARG A 113 -5.19 3.05 4.16
C ARG A 113 -6.40 2.30 4.69
N GLU A 114 -6.53 1.01 4.38
CA GLU A 114 -7.62 0.18 4.90
C GLU A 114 -7.53 0.03 6.42
N LEU A 115 -6.33 -0.18 6.97
CA LEU A 115 -6.11 -0.22 8.41
C LEU A 115 -6.45 1.09 9.10
N LEU A 116 -5.98 2.21 8.55
CA LEU A 116 -6.29 3.54 9.08
C LEU A 116 -7.80 3.78 9.04
N ASN A 117 -8.46 3.47 7.93
CA ASN A 117 -9.90 3.62 7.82
C ASN A 117 -10.66 2.76 8.83
N ASN A 118 -10.26 1.50 9.02
CA ASN A 118 -10.89 0.62 10.00
C ASN A 118 -10.67 1.12 11.44
N GLN A 119 -9.46 1.54 11.78
CA GLN A 119 -9.14 2.11 13.10
C GLN A 119 -9.88 3.44 13.34
N LEU A 120 -9.94 4.31 12.33
CA LEU A 120 -10.69 5.56 12.39
C LEU A 120 -12.19 5.33 12.51
N GLN A 121 -12.73 4.27 11.90
CA GLN A 121 -14.14 3.91 12.07
C GLN A 121 -14.43 3.38 13.48
N ILE A 122 -13.55 2.56 14.04
CA ILE A 122 -13.71 2.00 15.39
C ILE A 122 -13.59 3.11 16.46
N THR A 123 -12.74 4.10 16.23
CA THR A 123 -12.54 5.22 17.17
C THR A 123 -13.58 6.35 17.02
N ARG A 124 -14.59 6.20 16.15
CA ARG A 124 -15.69 7.17 16.04
C ARG A 124 -16.85 6.79 16.94
N CYS A 125 -17.50 7.79 17.52
CA CYS A 125 -18.74 7.60 18.25
C CYS A 125 -19.82 7.02 17.32
N ARG A 126 -20.45 5.90 17.70
CA ARG A 126 -21.50 5.25 16.89
C ARG A 126 -22.76 6.10 16.69
N ASN A 127 -22.96 7.12 17.53
CA ASN A 127 -24.15 7.98 17.48
C ASN A 127 -23.93 9.20 16.57
N CYS A 128 -22.86 9.97 16.79
CA CYS A 128 -22.61 11.23 16.06
C CYS A 128 -21.39 11.22 15.13
N SER A 129 -20.68 10.09 15.00
CA SER A 129 -19.45 9.93 14.20
C SER A 129 -18.27 10.82 14.62
N TYR A 130 -18.35 11.49 15.77
CA TYR A 130 -17.23 12.27 16.31
C TYR A 130 -16.03 11.39 16.65
N SER A 131 -14.81 11.85 16.35
CA SER A 131 -13.57 11.10 16.66
C SER A 131 -13.30 11.11 18.16
N LEU A 132 -13.22 9.92 18.77
CA LEU A 132 -12.91 9.74 20.19
C LEU A 132 -11.39 9.63 20.45
N ILE A 133 -10.56 9.81 19.42
CA ILE A 133 -9.09 9.75 19.57
C ILE A 133 -8.64 10.89 20.48
N GLY A 134 -7.72 10.61 21.42
CA GLY A 134 -7.21 11.59 22.37
C GLY A 134 -8.11 11.85 23.58
N GLN A 135 -9.29 11.23 23.67
CA GLN A 135 -10.13 11.30 24.86
C GLN A 135 -9.59 10.35 25.94
N GLN A 136 -9.48 10.84 27.18
CA GLN A 136 -9.12 10.00 28.32
C GLN A 136 -10.34 9.20 28.78
N PRO A 137 -10.25 7.86 28.87
CA PRO A 137 -11.32 7.05 29.43
C PRO A 137 -11.47 7.37 30.93
N ILE A 138 -12.72 7.51 31.38
CA ILE A 138 -13.07 7.65 32.81
C ILE A 138 -13.80 6.36 33.19
N ASP A 139 -13.25 5.61 34.15
CA ASP A 139 -13.78 4.31 34.59
C ASP A 139 -13.98 3.30 33.44
N GLY A 140 -13.02 3.23 32.50
CA GLY A 140 -13.08 2.32 31.34
C GLY A 140 -14.15 2.68 30.29
N LYS A 141 -14.72 3.88 30.38
CA LYS A 141 -15.73 4.41 29.44
C LYS A 141 -15.24 5.68 28.78
N LEU A 142 -15.46 5.78 27.47
CA LEU A 142 -15.29 7.01 26.72
C LEU A 142 -16.62 7.73 26.66
N ARG A 143 -16.65 9.01 27.03
CA ARG A 143 -17.82 9.86 26.84
C ARG A 143 -17.60 10.75 25.63
N CYS A 144 -18.49 10.66 24.65
CA CYS A 144 -18.41 11.54 23.48
C CYS A 144 -18.68 13.00 23.91
N PRO A 145 -17.81 13.97 23.56
CA PRO A 145 -18.00 15.37 23.95
C PRO A 145 -19.20 16.03 23.23
N GLU A 146 -19.54 15.57 22.02
CA GLU A 146 -20.64 16.15 21.23
C GLU A 146 -22.02 15.66 21.69
N CYS A 147 -22.21 14.34 21.80
CA CYS A 147 -23.52 13.76 22.10
C CYS A 147 -23.68 13.24 23.54
N GLY A 148 -22.60 13.24 24.33
CA GLY A 148 -22.60 12.73 25.70
C GLY A 148 -22.78 11.22 25.86
N THR A 149 -22.95 10.46 24.77
CA THR A 149 -23.18 9.01 24.79
C THR A 149 -21.93 8.28 25.33
N PRO A 150 -22.04 7.50 26.41
CA PRO A 150 -20.94 6.69 26.91
C PRO A 150 -20.73 5.45 26.05
N THR A 151 -19.49 5.13 25.72
CA THR A 151 -19.09 3.93 24.98
C THR A 151 -18.00 3.18 25.76
N THR A 152 -18.18 1.89 26.02
CA THR A 152 -17.17 1.06 26.70
C THR A 152 -16.08 0.64 25.72
N LEU A 153 -14.84 0.55 26.20
CA LEU A 153 -13.68 0.11 25.39
C LEU A 153 -13.86 -1.31 24.84
N GLU A 154 -14.41 -2.21 25.66
CA GLU A 154 -14.71 -3.58 25.27
C GLU A 154 -15.68 -3.66 24.08
N LEU A 155 -16.68 -2.77 24.01
CA LEU A 155 -17.67 -2.76 22.95
C LEU A 155 -17.08 -2.28 21.61
N LEU A 156 -15.99 -1.52 21.67
CA LEU A 156 -15.20 -1.08 20.52
C LEU A 156 -14.08 -2.07 20.18
N GLY A 157 -13.74 -3.00 21.07
CA GLY A 157 -12.63 -3.93 20.90
C GLY A 157 -11.26 -3.24 20.87
N ILE A 158 -11.14 -2.08 21.51
CA ILE A 158 -9.89 -1.30 21.59
C ILE A 158 -9.35 -1.31 23.01
N THR A 159 -8.02 -1.27 23.11
CA THR A 159 -7.32 -1.13 24.39
C THR A 159 -7.03 0.35 24.68
N GLU A 160 -6.76 0.70 25.93
CA GLU A 160 -6.37 2.08 26.30
C GLU A 160 -5.14 2.55 25.51
N ASP A 161 -4.22 1.63 25.22
CA ASP A 161 -3.03 1.89 24.38
C ASP A 161 -3.37 2.33 22.95
N ASP A 162 -4.54 1.99 22.44
CA ASP A 162 -4.98 2.38 21.10
C ASP A 162 -5.60 3.80 21.10
N LEU A 163 -5.94 4.35 22.28
CA LEU A 163 -6.50 5.70 22.46
C LEU A 163 -5.47 6.77 22.74
N ILE A 164 -4.31 6.37 23.29
CA ILE A 164 -3.22 7.29 23.61
C ILE A 164 -2.68 7.81 22.28
N PRO A 165 -2.87 9.10 21.96
CA PRO A 165 -2.10 9.71 20.89
C PRO A 165 -0.64 9.55 21.32
N PRO A 166 0.24 8.97 20.50
CA PRO A 166 1.63 8.80 20.88
C PRO A 166 2.17 10.13 21.37
N ALA A 167 2.92 10.12 22.48
CA ALA A 167 3.34 11.34 23.16
C ALA A 167 4.32 12.15 22.30
#